data_AF-A0A7W0KGH6-F1
#
_entry.id   AF-A0A7W0KGH6-F1
#
_cell.length_a   1.000
_cell.length_b   1.000
_cell.length_c   1.000
_cell.angle_alpha   90.00
_cell.angle_beta   90.00
_cell.angle_gamma   90.00
#
_symmetry.space_group_name_H-M   'P 1'
#
loop_
_entity.id
_entity.type
_entity.pdbx_description
1 polymer ?
#
loop_
_entity_poly.entity_id
_entity_poly.type
_entity_poly.pdbx_seq_one_letter_code
_entity_poly.pdbx_strand_id
1 'polypeptide(L)' 'MWTNINQIYTTNHSQNAWAHLAGTNAWHKVLTGAADGVTNVHVVLSTARANNRQVYVAFDANKNITAVYM' A
#
# COMPACT_ATOMS: atom_id res chain seq x y z
N MET A 1 6.57 -7.84 4.10
CA MET A 1 7.49 -7.23 5.08
C MET A 1 6.70 -6.36 6.05
N TRP A 2 7.10 -6.29 7.32
CA TRP A 2 6.50 -5.37 8.28
C TRP A 2 7.05 -3.95 8.12
N THR A 3 6.18 -2.95 8.06
CA THR A 3 6.59 -1.56 7.84
C THR A 3 5.55 -0.53 8.28
N ASN A 4 6.00 0.71 8.52
CA ASN A 4 5.14 1.88 8.70
C ASN A 4 4.91 2.58 7.35
N ILE A 5 3.82 3.33 7.25
CA ILE A 5 3.44 4.08 6.05
C ILE A 5 3.78 5.56 6.25
N ASN A 6 4.69 6.11 5.44
CA ASN A 6 5.04 7.53 5.50
C ASN A 6 3.98 8.38 4.81
N GLN A 7 3.64 8.00 3.57
CA GLN A 7 2.74 8.76 2.71
C GLN A 7 1.94 7.82 1.81
N ILE A 8 0.79 8.32 1.36
CA ILE A 8 -0.13 7.62 0.46
C ILE A 8 -0.51 8.60 -0.63
N TYR A 9 -0.55 8.14 -1.87
CA TYR A 9 -0.90 8.93 -3.03
C TYR A 9 -1.89 8.16 -3.90
N THR A 10 -2.94 8.84 -4.37
CA THR A 10 -3.96 8.27 -5.25
C THR A 10 -4.29 9.25 -6.36
N THR A 11 -4.76 8.75 -7.49
CA THR A 11 -5.35 9.59 -8.55
C THR A 11 -6.77 9.12 -8.85
N ASN A 12 -7.69 10.06 -8.96
CA ASN A 12 -9.10 9.75 -9.25
C ASN A 12 -9.32 9.24 -10.68
N HIS A 13 -8.49 9.63 -11.64
CA HIS A 13 -8.66 9.26 -13.05
C HIS A 13 -8.10 7.86 -13.38
N SER A 14 -7.02 7.44 -12.71
CA SER A 14 -6.31 6.19 -13.06
C SER A 14 -6.62 5.03 -12.11
N GLN A 15 -7.60 5.19 -11.21
CA GLN A 15 -8.05 4.18 -10.24
C GLN A 15 -6.88 3.45 -9.54
N ASN A 16 -5.86 4.20 -9.13
CA ASN A 16 -4.63 3.66 -8.57
C ASN A 16 -4.32 4.23 -7.19
N ALA A 17 -3.51 3.49 -6.44
CA ALA A 17 -2.97 3.91 -5.17
C ALA A 17 -1.48 3.57 -5.10
N TRP A 18 -0.73 4.38 -4.36
CA TRP A 18 0.69 4.23 -4.08
C TRP A 18 0.94 4.47 -2.60
N ALA A 19 1.93 3.78 -2.04
CA ALA A 19 2.38 3.98 -0.68
C ALA A 19 3.89 4.15 -0.62
N HIS A 20 4.34 5.16 0.14
CA HIS A 20 5.73 5.30 0.52
C HIS A 20 5.95 4.52 1.82
N LEU A 21 6.72 3.43 1.75
CA LEU A 21 6.94 2.54 2.89
C LEU A 21 8.23 2.92 3.61
N ALA A 22 8.20 3.00 4.93
CA ALA A 22 9.38 3.34 5.71
C ALA A 22 10.50 2.29 5.57
N GLY A 23 10.13 1.01 5.43
CA GLY A 23 11.04 -0.13 5.42
C GLY A 23 11.86 -0.28 4.13
N THR A 24 11.33 0.18 2.99
CA THR A 24 12.06 0.23 1.71
C THR A 24 12.53 1.63 1.35
N ASN A 25 12.05 2.66 2.08
CA ASN A 25 12.26 4.06 1.77
C ASN A 25 11.95 4.41 0.29
N ALA A 26 10.88 3.81 -0.23
CA ALA A 26 10.50 3.92 -1.63
C ALA A 26 8.98 3.92 -1.82
N TRP A 27 8.54 4.44 -2.98
CA TRP A 27 7.16 4.37 -3.43
C TRP A 27 6.86 3.03 -4.10
N HIS A 28 5.77 2.40 -3.68
CA HIS A 28 5.27 1.17 -4.29
C HIS A 28 3.83 1.37 -4.75
N LYS A 29 3.55 0.96 -5.98
CA LYS A 29 2.20 0.98 -6.55
C LYS A 29 1.39 -0.18 -6.00
N VAL A 30 0.11 0.02 -5.72
CA VAL A 30 -0.83 -1.08 -5.49
C VAL A 30 -1.17 -1.73 -6.83
N LEU A 31 -0.93 -3.03 -6.95
CA LEU A 31 -1.15 -3.79 -8.17
C LEU A 31 -2.64 -3.78 -8.51
N THR A 32 -2.97 -3.26 -9.69
CA THR A 32 -4.31 -3.30 -10.26
C THR A 32 -4.66 -4.74 -10.65
N GLY A 33 -5.84 -5.22 -10.28
CA GLY A 33 -6.28 -6.59 -10.58
C GLY A 33 -5.81 -7.66 -9.58
N ALA A 34 -5.09 -7.28 -8.52
CA ALA A 34 -4.85 -8.18 -7.39
C ALA A 34 -6.18 -8.50 -6.66
N ALA A 35 -6.25 -9.67 -6.02
CA ALA A 35 -7.47 -10.18 -5.39
C ALA A 35 -8.07 -9.22 -4.35
N ASP A 36 -7.23 -8.57 -3.54
CA ASP A 36 -7.69 -7.63 -2.51
C ASP A 36 -8.20 -6.31 -3.11
N GLY A 37 -7.82 -5.97 -4.34
CA GLY A 37 -8.22 -4.75 -5.02
C GLY A 37 -7.59 -3.46 -4.45
N VAL A 38 -7.53 -2.43 -5.29
CA VAL A 38 -6.87 -1.16 -4.95
C VAL A 38 -7.57 -0.45 -3.78
N THR A 39 -8.91 -0.46 -3.74
CA THR A 39 -9.70 0.23 -2.72
C THR A 39 -9.47 -0.34 -1.33
N ASN A 40 -9.51 -1.67 -1.16
CA ASN A 40 -9.33 -2.28 0.16
C ASN A 40 -7.91 -2.02 0.67
N VAL A 41 -6.90 -2.24 -0.18
CA VAL A 41 -5.50 -1.95 0.16
C VAL A 41 -5.32 -0.47 0.54
N HIS A 42 -5.93 0.46 -0.21
CA HIS A 42 -5.88 1.89 0.09
C HIS A 42 -6.49 2.23 1.46
N VAL A 43 -7.63 1.62 1.82
CA VAL A 43 -8.28 1.82 3.12
C VAL A 43 -7.39 1.31 4.25
N VAL A 44 -6.81 0.12 4.12
CA VAL A 44 -5.92 -0.46 5.14
C VAL A 44 -4.67 0.41 5.35
N LEU A 45 -4.01 0.83 4.26
CA LEU A 45 -2.84 1.72 4.32
C LEU A 45 -3.17 3.06 4.99
N SER A 46 -4.31 3.66 4.63
CA SER A 46 -4.75 4.94 5.20
C SER A 46 -5.05 4.83 6.69
N THR A 47 -5.71 3.74 7.09
CA THR A 47 -6.00 3.43 8.49
C THR A 47 -4.71 3.20 9.28
N ALA A 48 -3.75 2.46 8.72
CA ALA A 48 -2.45 2.20 9.34
C ALA A 48 -1.70 3.51 9.62
N ARG A 49 -1.61 4.37 8.60
CA ARG A 49 -0.94 5.67 8.71
C ARG A 49 -1.61 6.57 9.73
N ALA A 50 -2.94 6.68 9.69
CA ALA A 50 -3.70 7.54 10.60
C ALA A 50 -3.55 7.13 12.08
N ASN A 51 -3.29 5.85 12.34
CA ASN A 51 -3.17 5.30 13.69
C ASN A 51 -1.73 4.95 14.09
N ASN A 52 -0.72 5.34 13.29
CA ASN A 52 0.68 4.99 13.49
C ASN A 52 0.91 3.47 13.74
N ARG A 53 0.20 2.61 12.98
CA ARG A 53 0.32 1.16 13.07
C ARG A 53 1.21 0.61 11.97
N GLN A 54 1.94 -0.46 12.32
CA GLN A 54 2.68 -1.24 11.34
C GLN A 54 1.73 -2.16 10.57
N VAL A 55 2.09 -2.44 9.32
CA VAL A 55 1.38 -3.39 8.46
C VAL A 55 2.37 -4.35 7.82
N TYR A 56 1.91 -5.56 7.54
CA TYR A 56 2.61 -6.50 6.68
C TYR A 56 2.21 -6.26 5.22
N VAL A 57 3.19 -5.93 4.39
CA VAL A 57 3.01 -5.68 2.95
C VAL A 57 3.53 -6.87 2.13
N ALA A 58 2.68 -7.45 1.28
CA ALA A 58 3.08 -8.44 0.29
C ALA A 58 3.36 -7.78 -1.06
N PHE A 59 4.36 -8.29 -1.79
CA PHE A 59 4.78 -7.77 -3.08
C PHE A 59 4.71 -8.82 -4.19
N ASP A 60 4.53 -8.37 -5.43
CA ASP A 60 4.83 -9.16 -6.63
C ASP A 60 6.34 -9.11 -6.96
N ALA A 61 6.72 -9.77 -8.07
CA ALA A 61 8.09 -9.76 -8.57
C ALA A 61 8.61 -8.35 -8.94
N ASN A 62 7.71 -7.45 -9.33
CA ASN A 62 7.99 -6.07 -9.72
C ASN A 62 7.90 -5.08 -8.55
N LYS A 63 7.76 -5.57 -7.32
CA LYS A 63 7.62 -4.77 -6.09
C LYS A 63 6.36 -3.90 -6.05
N ASN A 64 5.31 -4.28 -6.76
CA ASN A 64 3.97 -3.73 -6.55
C ASN A 64 3.32 -4.40 -5.34
N ILE A 65 2.55 -3.64 -4.57
CA ILE A 65 1.80 -4.13 -3.40
C ILE A 65 0.64 -4.98 -3.90
N THR A 66 0.57 -6.23 -3.48
CA THR A 66 -0.51 -7.17 -3.84
C THR A 66 -1.54 -7.34 -2.74
N ALA A 67 -1.11 -7.30 -1.48
CA ALA A 67 -1.93 -7.44 -0.29
C ALA A 67 -1.30 -6.71 0.90
N VAL A 68 -2.14 -6.28 1.85
CA VAL A 68 -1.70 -5.63 3.10
C VAL A 68 -2.51 -6.17 4.27
N TYR A 69 -1.82 -6.57 5.34
CA TYR A 69 -2.42 -7.05 6.58
C TYR A 69 -1.99 -6.16 7.75
N MET A 70 -2.92 -5.87 8.66
CA MET A 70 -2.67 -5.06 9.87
C MET A 70 -2.80 -5.91 11.12
#